data_AF-A0A7S1ZHE4-F1
#
_entry.id   AF-A0A7S1ZHE4-F1
#
_cell.length_a   1.000
_cell.length_b   1.000
_cell.length_c   1.000
_cell.angle_alpha   90.00
_cell.angle_beta   90.00
_cell.angle_gamma   90.00
#
_symmetry.space_group_name_H-M   'P 1'
#
loop_
_entity.id
_entity.type
_entity.pdbx_description
1 polymer ?
#
loop_
_entity_poly.entity_id
_entity_poly.type
_entity_poly.pdbx_seq_one_letter_code
_entity_poly.pdbx_strand_id
1 'polypeptide(L)'
;VGGTLDPSERKFMLAKHERLFDMGLNEAHFDGMVRHFATALDGIQVKRSLISEATDALGKFRAAFVEGASEARRRMSSVKKRTLKDRLLEVLDDEEISDVTLVGDDGGRVPACRFVLAAQSRVFRRMLFGSFAESTAEDVPVGYPSAVLRALVEFCYTDDVAGLRDEMATDGDATRTAVRLAMAARFFEMPELGRAAYELARSSMRMNPRLSDVVLDEGATSEEPVNPDLISEAQDMVTHGMTSPLLPTAKAKDQLLLHRMGGEPVLREAIDEFYARVISDDSLQSFFHGVNLKRLKGHQTRFMQMAFVRATVLEDAENLLYAKHHYLFDMGLNERHFDTMMGHFRAALSYVGVEGGIVEEAVETIAPLRDVFERGASTKRAS
;
A
#
# COMPACT_ATOMS: atom_id res chain seq x y z
N VAL A 1 -20.28 -38.04 -33.18
CA VAL A 1 -19.12 -37.82 -32.29
C VAL A 1 -19.21 -36.39 -31.77
N GLY A 2 -19.94 -36.18 -30.66
CA GLY A 2 -20.16 -34.87 -30.05
C GLY A 2 -19.56 -34.84 -28.64
N GLY A 3 -18.23 -34.84 -28.57
CA GLY A 3 -17.51 -34.82 -27.28
C GLY A 3 -17.01 -33.42 -26.98
N THR A 4 -17.24 -32.96 -25.76
CA THR A 4 -16.53 -31.81 -25.19
C THR A 4 -15.04 -32.12 -25.06
N LEU A 5 -14.19 -31.11 -25.13
CA LEU A 5 -12.75 -31.28 -24.87
C LEU A 5 -12.50 -31.92 -23.51
N ASP A 6 -11.43 -32.70 -23.41
CA ASP A 6 -10.96 -33.15 -22.11
C ASP A 6 -10.54 -31.92 -21.26
N PRO A 7 -10.82 -31.92 -19.93
CA PRO A 7 -10.47 -30.79 -19.07
C PRO A 7 -8.99 -30.41 -19.10
N SER A 8 -8.08 -31.37 -19.28
CA SER A 8 -6.64 -31.10 -19.35
C SER A 8 -6.25 -30.42 -20.66
N GLU A 9 -6.82 -30.85 -21.79
CA GLU A 9 -6.64 -30.24 -23.10
C GLU A 9 -7.24 -28.82 -23.14
N ARG A 10 -8.41 -28.64 -22.49
CA ARG A 10 -9.09 -27.35 -22.40
C ARG A 10 -8.22 -26.35 -21.63
N LYS A 11 -7.72 -26.78 -20.46
CA LYS A 11 -6.81 -25.99 -19.63
C LYS A 11 -5.52 -25.64 -20.38
N PHE A 12 -4.95 -26.60 -21.12
CA PHE A 12 -3.76 -26.37 -21.93
C PHE A 12 -4.01 -25.33 -23.03
N MET A 13 -5.14 -25.42 -23.73
CA MET A 13 -5.52 -24.47 -24.80
C MET A 13 -5.70 -23.05 -24.28
N LEU A 14 -6.43 -22.88 -23.17
CA LEU A 14 -6.62 -21.58 -22.52
C LEU A 14 -5.28 -20.98 -22.12
N ALA A 15 -4.42 -21.75 -21.44
CA ALA A 15 -3.11 -21.28 -20.99
C ALA A 15 -2.18 -20.89 -22.15
N LYS A 16 -2.16 -21.66 -23.25
CA LYS A 16 -1.28 -21.37 -24.39
C LYS A 16 -1.72 -20.16 -25.21
N HIS A 17 -3.02 -19.85 -25.23
CA HIS A 17 -3.59 -18.77 -26.02
C HIS A 17 -4.01 -17.56 -25.18
N GLU A 18 -3.73 -17.54 -23.88
CA GLU A 18 -4.07 -16.46 -22.95
C GLU A 18 -3.72 -15.07 -23.50
N ARG A 19 -2.46 -14.88 -23.90
CA ARG A 19 -2.00 -13.60 -24.51
C ARG A 19 -2.74 -13.24 -25.78
N LEU A 20 -3.11 -14.22 -26.61
CA LEU A 20 -3.85 -13.97 -27.84
C LEU A 20 -5.31 -13.60 -27.54
N PHE A 21 -5.92 -14.21 -26.52
CA PHE A 21 -7.23 -13.80 -26.01
C PHE A 21 -7.20 -12.35 -25.51
N ASP A 22 -6.12 -11.94 -24.84
CA ASP A 22 -5.94 -10.55 -24.40
C ASP A 22 -5.77 -9.58 -25.58
N MET A 23 -5.27 -10.06 -26.71
CA MET A 23 -5.19 -9.32 -27.97
C MET A 23 -6.50 -9.37 -28.79
N GLY A 24 -7.55 -10.01 -28.28
CA GLY A 24 -8.87 -10.05 -28.90
C GLY A 24 -9.20 -11.32 -29.70
N LEU A 25 -8.39 -12.38 -29.61
CA LEU A 25 -8.74 -13.71 -30.13
C LEU A 25 -10.08 -14.16 -29.54
N ASN A 26 -10.94 -14.79 -30.36
CA ASN A 26 -12.29 -15.19 -29.95
C ASN A 26 -12.84 -16.30 -30.86
N GLU A 27 -14.07 -16.74 -30.61
CA GLU A 27 -14.74 -17.80 -31.37
C GLU A 27 -14.95 -17.47 -32.85
N ALA A 28 -15.10 -16.19 -33.22
CA ALA A 28 -15.23 -15.82 -34.64
C ALA A 28 -13.91 -16.06 -35.40
N HIS A 29 -12.76 -15.83 -34.76
CA HIS A 29 -11.46 -16.17 -35.31
C HIS A 29 -11.29 -17.69 -35.49
N PHE A 30 -11.75 -18.47 -34.51
CA PHE A 30 -11.77 -19.93 -34.59
C PHE A 30 -12.65 -20.41 -35.76
N ASP A 31 -13.87 -19.89 -35.87
CA ASP A 31 -14.80 -20.21 -36.95
C ASP A 31 -14.21 -19.85 -38.33
N GLY A 32 -13.46 -18.75 -38.40
CA GLY A 32 -12.70 -18.34 -39.58
C GLY A 32 -11.61 -19.34 -39.96
N MET A 33 -10.79 -19.76 -39.00
CA MET A 33 -9.72 -20.75 -39.19
C MET A 33 -10.27 -22.08 -39.70
N VAL A 34 -11.34 -22.61 -39.08
CA VAL A 34 -11.97 -23.87 -39.49
C VAL A 34 -12.51 -23.79 -40.92
N ARG A 35 -13.09 -22.65 -41.30
CA ARG A 35 -13.59 -22.44 -42.67
C ARG A 35 -12.45 -22.40 -43.70
N HIS A 36 -11.35 -21.72 -43.40
CA HIS A 36 -10.17 -21.70 -44.29
C HIS A 36 -9.54 -23.08 -44.42
N PHE A 37 -9.45 -23.83 -43.32
CA PHE A 37 -8.95 -25.20 -43.33
C PHE A 37 -9.81 -26.11 -44.22
N ALA A 38 -11.14 -26.06 -44.08
CA ALA A 38 -12.06 -26.83 -44.92
C ALA A 38 -11.92 -26.46 -46.42
N THR A 39 -11.79 -25.16 -46.72
CA THR A 39 -11.60 -24.66 -48.10
C THR A 39 -10.28 -25.18 -48.70
N ALA A 40 -9.21 -25.21 -47.90
CA ALA A 40 -7.91 -25.72 -48.35
C ALA A 40 -7.97 -27.22 -48.67
N LEU A 41 -8.64 -28.02 -47.82
CA LEU A 41 -8.82 -29.46 -48.06
C LEU A 41 -9.67 -29.77 -49.29
N ASP A 42 -10.70 -28.96 -49.55
CA ASP A 42 -11.52 -29.08 -50.77
C ASP A 42 -10.70 -28.75 -52.02
N GLY A 43 -9.83 -27.74 -51.95
CA GLY A 43 -8.94 -27.35 -53.06
C GLY A 43 -7.93 -28.43 -53.47
N ILE A 44 -7.56 -29.33 -52.55
CA ILE A 44 -6.72 -30.51 -52.84
C ILE A 44 -7.55 -31.79 -53.04
N GLN A 45 -8.88 -31.66 -53.24
CA GLN A 45 -9.81 -32.74 -53.57
C GLN A 45 -9.96 -33.84 -52.50
N VAL A 46 -9.84 -33.49 -51.20
CA VAL A 46 -10.17 -34.43 -50.12
C VAL A 46 -11.67 -34.74 -50.12
N LYS A 47 -12.05 -36.00 -49.82
CA LYS A 47 -13.46 -36.40 -49.76
C LYS A 47 -14.24 -35.55 -48.76
N ARG A 48 -15.39 -35.01 -49.16
CA ARG A 48 -16.26 -34.17 -48.32
C ARG A 48 -16.61 -34.80 -46.96
N SER A 49 -16.79 -36.11 -46.91
CA SER A 49 -17.05 -36.82 -45.64
C SER A 49 -15.89 -36.68 -44.64
N LEU A 50 -14.65 -36.74 -45.12
CA LEU A 50 -13.45 -36.56 -44.29
C LEU A 50 -13.24 -35.10 -43.90
N ILE A 51 -13.60 -34.15 -44.78
CA ILE A 51 -13.57 -32.72 -44.44
C ILE A 51 -14.55 -32.43 -43.30
N SER A 52 -15.79 -32.95 -43.41
CA SER A 52 -16.81 -32.80 -42.37
C SER A 52 -16.34 -33.39 -41.03
N GLU A 53 -15.76 -34.60 -41.06
CA GLU A 53 -15.23 -35.25 -39.86
C GLU A 53 -14.10 -34.44 -39.22
N ALA A 54 -13.19 -33.88 -40.02
CA ALA A 54 -12.09 -33.05 -39.54
C ALA A 54 -12.59 -31.72 -38.93
N THR A 55 -13.56 -31.05 -39.57
CA THR A 55 -14.16 -29.82 -39.03
C THR A 55 -14.95 -30.08 -37.75
N ASP A 56 -15.66 -31.21 -37.66
CA ASP A 56 -16.37 -31.62 -36.44
C ASP A 56 -15.40 -31.94 -35.29
N ALA A 57 -14.26 -32.56 -35.60
CA ALA A 57 -13.21 -32.82 -34.63
C ALA A 57 -12.62 -31.52 -34.06
N LEU A 58 -12.40 -30.51 -34.92
CA LEU A 58 -11.96 -29.18 -34.50
C LEU A 58 -13.05 -28.46 -33.70
N GLY A 59 -14.33 -28.60 -34.06
CA GLY A 59 -15.45 -27.92 -33.41
C GLY A 59 -15.49 -28.07 -31.89
N LYS A 60 -14.93 -29.17 -31.35
CA LYS A 60 -14.80 -29.42 -29.91
C LYS A 60 -14.01 -28.32 -29.18
N PHE A 61 -13.05 -27.68 -29.85
CA PHE A 61 -12.19 -26.62 -29.32
C PHE A 61 -12.88 -25.26 -29.25
N ARG A 62 -13.99 -25.05 -29.98
CA ARG A 62 -14.66 -23.75 -30.07
C ARG A 62 -15.08 -23.19 -28.71
N ALA A 63 -15.54 -24.05 -27.81
CA ALA A 63 -15.98 -23.64 -26.46
C ALA A 63 -14.84 -23.00 -25.65
N ALA A 64 -13.60 -23.49 -25.79
CA ALA A 64 -12.44 -22.92 -25.12
C ALA A 64 -12.11 -21.50 -25.65
N PHE A 65 -12.42 -21.20 -26.91
CA PHE A 65 -12.24 -19.86 -27.47
C PHE A 65 -13.29 -18.86 -26.95
N VAL A 66 -14.54 -19.31 -26.79
CA VAL A 66 -15.61 -18.50 -26.17
C VAL A 66 -15.23 -18.15 -24.72
N GLU A 67 -14.76 -19.16 -23.99
CA GLU A 67 -14.31 -19.02 -22.61
C GLU A 67 -13.10 -18.10 -22.48
N GLY A 68 -12.02 -18.37 -23.21
CA GLY A 68 -10.81 -17.55 -23.16
C GLY A 68 -11.07 -16.08 -23.51
N ALA A 69 -11.95 -15.82 -24.49
CA ALA A 69 -12.37 -14.46 -24.84
C ALA A 69 -13.27 -13.79 -23.78
N SER A 70 -14.04 -14.57 -23.02
CA SER A 70 -14.83 -14.08 -21.88
C SER A 70 -13.93 -13.74 -20.69
N GLU A 71 -12.97 -14.62 -20.37
CA GLU A 71 -11.98 -14.41 -19.33
C GLU A 71 -11.07 -13.22 -19.63
N ALA A 72 -10.60 -13.07 -20.88
CA ALA A 72 -9.82 -11.91 -21.31
C ALA A 72 -10.63 -10.62 -21.17
N ARG A 73 -11.92 -10.61 -21.57
CA ARG A 73 -12.80 -9.45 -21.36
C ARG A 73 -12.96 -9.10 -19.88
N ARG A 74 -13.09 -10.09 -18.98
CA ARG A 74 -13.12 -9.86 -17.53
C ARG A 74 -11.81 -9.28 -17.02
N ARG A 75 -10.67 -9.82 -17.45
CA ARG A 75 -9.32 -9.33 -17.09
C ARG A 75 -9.09 -7.90 -17.60
N MET A 76 -9.49 -7.58 -18.83
CA MET A 76 -9.44 -6.22 -19.38
C MET A 76 -10.39 -5.25 -18.69
N SER A 77 -11.57 -5.70 -18.24
CA SER A 77 -12.47 -4.86 -17.41
C SER A 77 -11.94 -4.63 -15.98
N SER A 78 -10.95 -5.41 -15.54
CA SER A 78 -10.30 -5.33 -14.23
C SER A 78 -9.11 -4.34 -14.19
N VAL A 79 -8.77 -3.69 -15.32
CA VAL A 79 -7.82 -2.57 -15.29
C VAL A 79 -8.41 -1.44 -14.45
N LYS A 80 -7.80 -1.21 -13.27
CA LYS A 80 -8.23 -0.32 -12.19
C LYS A 80 -8.87 0.96 -12.71
N LYS A 81 -10.19 1.11 -12.50
CA LYS A 81 -10.83 2.41 -12.66
C LYS A 81 -10.26 3.30 -11.55
N ARG A 82 -9.42 4.28 -11.90
CA ARG A 82 -8.90 5.29 -10.95
C ARG A 82 -10.02 5.80 -10.06
N THR A 83 -9.85 5.73 -8.75
CA THR A 83 -10.83 6.27 -7.79
C THR A 83 -10.80 7.80 -7.81
N LEU A 84 -11.81 8.45 -7.22
CA LEU A 84 -11.79 9.91 -7.07
C LEU A 84 -10.61 10.34 -6.16
N LYS A 85 -10.35 9.60 -5.07
CA LYS A 85 -9.21 9.83 -4.18
C LYS A 85 -7.87 9.80 -4.94
N ASP A 86 -7.65 8.79 -5.79
CA ASP A 86 -6.41 8.69 -6.58
C ASP A 86 -6.20 9.91 -7.49
N ARG A 87 -7.28 10.42 -8.10
CA ARG A 87 -7.22 11.59 -8.99
C ARG A 87 -7.03 12.90 -8.22
N LEU A 88 -7.62 13.02 -7.03
CA LEU A 88 -7.48 14.19 -6.18
C LEU A 88 -6.08 14.28 -5.55
N LEU A 89 -5.46 13.13 -5.24
CA LEU A 89 -4.07 13.07 -4.77
C LEU A 89 -3.07 13.61 -5.81
N GLU A 90 -3.32 13.37 -7.10
CA GLU A 90 -2.41 13.79 -8.18
C GLU A 90 -2.36 15.29 -8.41
N VAL A 91 -3.38 16.00 -7.94
CA VAL A 91 -3.49 17.45 -8.09
C VAL A 91 -3.20 18.19 -6.78
N LEU A 92 -2.80 17.47 -5.72
CA LEU A 92 -2.21 18.12 -4.55
C LEU A 92 -0.94 18.85 -4.99
N ASP A 93 -0.76 20.08 -4.51
CA ASP A 93 0.35 20.97 -4.89
C ASP A 93 0.38 21.44 -6.35
N ASP A 94 -0.68 21.18 -7.13
CA ASP A 94 -0.80 21.69 -8.49
C ASP A 94 -1.21 23.18 -8.49
N GLU A 95 -0.23 24.05 -8.73
CA GLU A 95 -0.42 25.50 -8.79
C GLU A 95 -1.30 25.96 -9.95
N GLU A 96 -1.41 25.19 -11.04
CA GLU A 96 -2.21 25.59 -12.21
C GLU A 96 -3.70 25.56 -11.90
N ILE A 97 -4.13 24.60 -11.08
CA ILE A 97 -5.55 24.44 -10.74
C ILE A 97 -5.93 24.97 -9.35
N SER A 98 -4.93 25.33 -8.54
CA SER A 98 -5.15 25.92 -7.21
C SER A 98 -5.60 27.37 -7.33
N ASP A 99 -6.66 27.74 -6.62
CA ASP A 99 -7.21 29.10 -6.63
C ASP A 99 -6.87 29.88 -5.35
N VAL A 100 -6.10 29.30 -4.43
CA VAL A 100 -5.57 29.96 -3.22
C VAL A 100 -4.28 29.27 -2.78
N THR A 101 -3.36 30.03 -2.18
CA THR A 101 -2.18 29.50 -1.49
C THR A 101 -2.27 29.78 0.00
N LEU A 102 -2.19 28.74 0.83
CA LEU A 102 -2.03 28.91 2.27
C LEU A 102 -0.54 29.13 2.58
N VAL A 103 -0.22 30.16 3.35
CA VAL A 103 1.15 30.52 3.72
C VAL A 103 1.34 30.23 5.21
N GLY A 104 2.26 29.32 5.52
CA GLY A 104 2.60 28.98 6.90
C GLY A 104 3.38 30.08 7.61
N ASP A 105 3.44 30.00 8.94
CA ASP A 105 4.25 30.90 9.78
C ASP A 105 5.78 30.75 9.54
N ASP A 106 6.19 29.61 9.01
CA ASP A 106 7.52 29.30 8.48
C ASP A 106 7.79 29.88 7.08
N GLY A 107 6.80 30.57 6.50
CA GLY A 107 6.85 31.13 5.14
C GLY A 107 6.66 30.10 4.03
N GLY A 108 6.46 28.82 4.36
CA GLY A 108 6.20 27.78 3.37
C GLY A 108 4.83 27.96 2.71
N ARG A 109 4.76 27.68 1.41
CA ARG A 109 3.56 27.87 0.59
C ARG A 109 2.90 26.53 0.29
N VAL A 110 1.58 26.46 0.44
CA VAL A 110 0.77 25.26 0.20
C VAL A 110 -0.41 25.63 -0.71
N PRO A 111 -0.31 25.36 -2.03
CA PRO A 111 -1.39 25.57 -2.99
C PRO A 111 -2.62 24.69 -2.66
N ALA A 112 -3.82 25.25 -2.80
CA ALA A 112 -5.07 24.55 -2.50
C ALA A 112 -6.27 25.10 -3.31
N CYS A 113 -7.42 24.43 -3.16
CA CYS A 113 -8.70 24.86 -3.73
C CYS A 113 -9.64 25.38 -2.63
N ARG A 114 -10.07 26.65 -2.72
CA ARG A 114 -11.01 27.32 -1.81
C ARG A 114 -12.26 26.50 -1.58
N PHE A 115 -12.84 25.97 -2.65
CA PHE A 115 -14.05 25.14 -2.59
C PHE A 115 -13.83 23.88 -1.73
N VAL A 116 -12.71 23.17 -1.92
CA VAL A 116 -12.41 21.92 -1.20
C VAL A 116 -12.20 22.21 0.28
N LEU A 117 -11.43 23.26 0.62
CA LEU A 117 -11.22 23.69 2.00
C LEU A 117 -12.54 24.10 2.68
N ALA A 118 -13.37 24.90 1.99
CA ALA A 118 -14.64 25.39 2.52
C ALA A 118 -15.71 24.30 2.66
N ALA A 119 -15.62 23.22 1.87
CA ALA A 119 -16.50 22.07 2.00
C ALA A 119 -16.20 21.28 3.30
N GLN A 120 -14.92 21.24 3.70
CA GLN A 120 -14.45 20.44 4.82
C GLN A 120 -14.35 21.21 6.15
N SER A 121 -14.23 22.54 6.08
CA SER A 121 -14.10 23.40 7.26
C SER A 121 -15.03 24.61 7.17
N ARG A 122 -15.86 24.78 8.20
CA ARG A 122 -16.71 25.98 8.36
C ARG A 122 -15.88 27.24 8.59
N VAL A 123 -14.69 27.12 9.16
CA VAL A 123 -13.76 28.22 9.37
C VAL A 123 -13.19 28.67 8.03
N PHE A 124 -12.66 27.75 7.21
CA PHE A 124 -12.25 28.09 5.84
C PHE A 124 -13.39 28.64 5.00
N ARG A 125 -14.61 28.09 5.13
CA ARG A 125 -15.78 28.63 4.44
C ARG A 125 -16.04 30.09 4.80
N ARG A 126 -15.99 30.44 6.09
CA ARG A 126 -16.16 31.83 6.55
C ARG A 126 -15.00 32.72 6.11
N MET A 127 -13.77 32.24 6.22
CA MET A 127 -12.56 32.99 5.87
C MET A 127 -12.48 33.30 4.37
N LEU A 128 -12.71 32.29 3.52
CA LEU A 128 -12.46 32.36 2.08
C LEU A 128 -13.67 32.86 1.26
N PHE A 129 -14.89 32.75 1.80
CA PHE A 129 -16.12 33.19 1.12
C PHE A 129 -16.93 34.23 1.93
N GLY A 130 -16.46 34.61 3.11
CA GLY A 130 -17.07 35.69 3.91
C GLY A 130 -16.54 37.07 3.52
N SER A 131 -16.73 38.04 4.40
CA SER A 131 -16.34 39.45 4.17
C SER A 131 -14.96 39.79 4.76
N PHE A 132 -14.09 38.80 4.92
CA PHE A 132 -12.72 38.98 5.43
C PHE A 132 -11.76 39.31 4.28
N ALA A 133 -10.58 39.86 4.60
CA ALA A 133 -9.59 40.26 3.59
C ALA A 133 -9.10 39.05 2.76
N GLU A 134 -9.00 37.89 3.41
CA GLU A 134 -8.60 36.59 2.88
C GLU A 134 -9.54 36.09 1.76
N SER A 135 -10.79 36.56 1.72
CA SER A 135 -11.74 36.19 0.68
C SER A 135 -11.29 36.59 -0.73
N THR A 136 -10.47 37.64 -0.83
CA THR A 136 -9.93 38.17 -2.10
C THR A 136 -8.43 37.95 -2.27
N ALA A 137 -7.73 37.44 -1.25
CA ALA A 137 -6.28 37.28 -1.27
C ALA A 137 -5.86 36.02 -2.05
N GLU A 138 -4.80 36.09 -2.85
CA GLU A 138 -4.22 34.88 -3.46
C GLU A 138 -3.40 34.08 -2.43
N ASP A 139 -2.68 34.80 -1.57
CA ASP A 139 -1.90 34.25 -0.48
C ASP A 139 -2.61 34.52 0.84
N VAL A 140 -2.96 33.45 1.56
CA VAL A 140 -3.67 33.51 2.84
C VAL A 140 -2.73 33.03 3.94
N PRO A 141 -2.19 33.93 4.79
CA PRO A 141 -1.40 33.55 5.94
C PRO A 141 -2.23 32.72 6.92
N VAL A 142 -1.67 31.61 7.38
CA VAL A 142 -2.28 30.74 8.38
C VAL A 142 -1.24 30.51 9.49
N GLY A 143 -1.64 30.68 10.74
CA GLY A 143 -0.76 30.59 11.92
C GLY A 143 -0.32 29.18 12.30
N TYR A 144 0.04 28.36 11.31
CA TYR A 144 0.63 27.04 11.48
C TYR A 144 1.75 26.82 10.46
N PRO A 145 2.75 25.97 10.75
CA PRO A 145 3.81 25.65 9.80
C PRO A 145 3.27 24.99 8.53
N SER A 146 3.98 25.18 7.42
CA SER A 146 3.58 24.63 6.12
C SER A 146 3.42 23.10 6.10
N ALA A 147 4.17 22.36 6.93
CA ALA A 147 4.01 20.91 7.09
C ALA A 147 2.63 20.52 7.65
N VAL A 148 2.13 21.28 8.63
CA VAL A 148 0.79 21.10 9.22
C VAL A 148 -0.28 21.44 8.17
N LEU A 149 -0.09 22.55 7.46
CA LEU A 149 -1.02 22.97 6.40
C LEU A 149 -1.10 21.94 5.27
N ARG A 150 0.03 21.37 4.86
CA ARG A 150 0.08 20.32 3.82
C ARG A 150 -0.71 19.08 4.23
N ALA A 151 -0.56 18.61 5.47
CA ALA A 151 -1.32 17.46 5.98
C ALA A 151 -2.83 17.77 6.11
N LEU A 152 -3.19 19.00 6.51
CA LEU A 152 -4.58 19.45 6.53
C LEU A 152 -5.20 19.48 5.13
N VAL A 153 -4.46 20.02 4.15
CA VAL A 153 -4.91 20.10 2.75
C VAL A 153 -5.05 18.69 2.18
N GLU A 154 -4.08 17.80 2.38
CA GLU A 154 -4.19 16.38 2.00
C GLU A 154 -5.48 15.75 2.54
N PHE A 155 -5.79 15.98 3.81
CA PHE A 155 -7.02 15.49 4.42
C PHE A 155 -8.27 16.06 3.75
N CYS A 156 -8.29 17.37 3.43
CA CYS A 156 -9.45 17.97 2.76
C CYS A 156 -9.76 17.32 1.40
N TYR A 157 -8.74 16.85 0.69
CA TYR A 157 -8.88 16.19 -0.60
C TYR A 157 -9.17 14.69 -0.49
N THR A 158 -8.75 14.04 0.59
CA THR A 158 -8.63 12.57 0.61
C THR A 158 -9.23 11.86 1.82
N ASP A 159 -9.67 12.63 2.82
CA ASP A 159 -10.15 12.16 4.12
C ASP A 159 -9.10 11.31 4.86
N ASP A 160 -7.81 11.59 4.60
CA ASP A 160 -6.66 10.83 5.08
C ASP A 160 -5.42 11.72 5.22
N VAL A 161 -4.46 11.28 6.01
CA VAL A 161 -3.18 11.94 6.29
C VAL A 161 -2.05 10.94 6.06
N ALA A 162 -2.07 10.32 4.88
CA ALA A 162 -1.17 9.23 4.54
C ALA A 162 0.27 9.74 4.37
N GLY A 163 0.46 10.95 3.83
CA GLY A 163 1.77 11.59 3.72
C GLY A 163 2.44 11.71 5.09
N LEU A 164 1.76 12.34 6.04
CA LEU A 164 2.26 12.52 7.41
C LEU A 164 2.52 11.17 8.12
N ARG A 165 1.60 10.21 7.98
CA ARG A 165 1.74 8.87 8.56
C ARG A 165 2.99 8.14 8.07
N ASP A 166 3.33 8.30 6.80
CA ASP A 166 4.49 7.66 6.19
C ASP A 166 5.82 8.32 6.58
N GLU A 167 5.79 9.60 6.98
CA GLU A 167 6.93 10.36 7.50
C GLU A 167 7.19 10.10 9.00
N MET A 168 6.12 9.89 9.77
CA MET A 168 6.15 9.72 11.24
C MET A 168 7.02 8.59 11.76
N ALA A 169 7.40 7.64 10.92
CA ALA A 169 8.06 6.44 11.39
C ALA A 169 9.56 6.63 11.72
N THR A 170 10.12 7.85 11.69
CA THR A 170 11.55 8.14 12.00
C THR A 170 11.84 9.47 12.69
N ASP A 171 10.88 10.40 12.76
CA ASP A 171 11.19 11.82 13.02
C ASP A 171 10.38 12.40 14.19
N GLY A 172 11.07 13.11 15.08
CA GLY A 172 10.42 13.93 16.11
C GLY A 172 9.60 15.06 15.50
N ASP A 173 10.00 15.56 14.33
CA ASP A 173 9.31 16.64 13.62
C ASP A 173 7.94 16.20 13.09
N ALA A 174 7.81 14.97 12.61
CA ALA A 174 6.53 14.43 12.17
C ALA A 174 5.56 14.19 13.35
N THR A 175 6.07 13.80 14.52
CA THR A 175 5.26 13.74 15.75
C THR A 175 4.81 15.12 16.19
N ARG A 176 5.72 16.11 16.14
CA ARG A 176 5.39 17.52 16.40
C ARG A 176 4.31 18.01 15.44
N THR A 177 4.45 17.69 14.16
CA THR A 177 3.45 18.00 13.12
C THR A 177 2.11 17.34 13.42
N ALA A 178 2.07 16.08 13.84
CA ALA A 178 0.82 15.41 14.23
C ALA A 178 0.15 16.07 15.45
N VAL A 179 0.93 16.46 16.47
CA VAL A 179 0.41 17.20 17.64
C VAL A 179 -0.19 18.54 17.19
N ARG A 180 0.56 19.33 16.42
CA ARG A 180 0.10 20.63 15.90
C ARG A 180 -1.08 20.50 14.93
N LEU A 181 -1.15 19.43 14.15
CA LEU A 181 -2.26 19.13 13.26
C LEU A 181 -3.55 18.85 14.04
N ALA A 182 -3.48 18.16 15.18
CA ALA A 182 -4.64 17.97 16.04
C ALA A 182 -5.17 19.31 16.59
N MET A 183 -4.29 20.27 16.83
CA MET A 183 -4.62 21.62 17.31
C MET A 183 -5.24 22.44 16.17
N ALA A 184 -4.59 22.47 15.01
CA ALA A 184 -5.13 23.07 13.79
C ALA A 184 -6.51 22.52 13.44
N ALA A 185 -6.70 21.20 13.55
CA ALA A 185 -8.00 20.58 13.30
C ALA A 185 -9.09 21.09 14.24
N ARG A 186 -8.77 21.38 15.51
CA ARG A 186 -9.72 22.02 16.43
C ARG A 186 -10.01 23.46 16.01
N PHE A 187 -8.98 24.25 15.70
CA PHE A 187 -9.12 25.62 15.23
C PHE A 187 -10.02 25.70 13.99
N PHE A 188 -9.79 24.81 13.01
CA PHE A 188 -10.55 24.76 11.76
C PHE A 188 -11.88 24.00 11.85
N GLU A 189 -12.31 23.57 13.03
CA GLU A 189 -13.56 22.83 13.27
C GLU A 189 -13.64 21.51 12.46
N MET A 190 -12.54 20.74 12.39
CA MET A 190 -12.39 19.49 11.64
C MET A 190 -12.17 18.28 12.58
N PRO A 191 -13.23 17.70 13.18
CA PRO A 191 -13.10 16.70 14.25
C PRO A 191 -12.52 15.35 13.79
N GLU A 192 -12.74 14.93 12.55
CA GLU A 192 -12.18 13.67 12.02
C GLU A 192 -10.67 13.77 11.81
N LEU A 193 -10.20 14.89 11.26
CA LEU A 193 -8.77 15.21 11.16
C LEU A 193 -8.13 15.26 12.54
N GLY A 194 -8.80 15.90 13.52
CA GLY A 194 -8.30 15.99 14.88
C GLY A 194 -8.13 14.62 15.54
N ARG A 195 -9.09 13.70 15.34
CA ARG A 195 -8.97 12.31 15.80
C ARG A 195 -7.84 11.56 15.11
N ALA A 196 -7.73 11.67 13.79
CA ALA A 196 -6.67 11.02 13.02
C ALA A 196 -5.28 11.50 13.49
N ALA A 197 -5.09 12.81 13.63
CA ALA A 197 -3.84 13.42 14.09
C ALA A 197 -3.49 13.05 15.54
N TYR A 198 -4.49 13.01 16.44
CA TYR A 198 -4.30 12.55 17.82
C TYR A 198 -3.83 11.10 17.87
N GLU A 199 -4.52 10.19 17.18
CA GLU A 199 -4.15 8.76 17.19
C GLU A 199 -2.79 8.54 16.55
N LEU A 200 -2.43 9.33 15.55
CA LEU A 200 -1.10 9.36 14.97
C LEU A 200 -0.05 9.76 16.01
N ALA A 201 -0.18 10.93 16.64
CA ALA A 201 0.77 11.41 17.65
C ALA A 201 0.90 10.42 18.83
N ARG A 202 -0.24 9.91 19.31
CA ARG A 202 -0.31 8.93 20.39
C ARG A 202 0.39 7.62 20.02
N SER A 203 0.12 7.10 18.82
CA SER A 203 0.77 5.88 18.32
C SER A 203 2.27 6.08 18.19
N SER A 204 2.74 7.22 17.67
CA SER A 204 4.18 7.54 17.63
C SER A 204 4.82 7.55 19.00
N MET A 205 4.19 8.21 19.97
CA MET A 205 4.69 8.26 21.34
C MET A 205 4.75 6.87 21.98
N ARG A 206 3.73 6.03 21.75
CA ARG A 206 3.73 4.64 22.22
C ARG A 206 4.79 3.77 21.56
N MET A 207 5.07 4.02 20.29
CA MET A 207 6.09 3.30 19.52
C MET A 207 7.50 3.74 19.89
N ASN A 208 7.69 5.02 20.20
CA ASN A 208 8.96 5.59 20.64
C ASN A 208 8.72 6.57 21.80
N PRO A 209 8.79 6.10 23.06
CA PRO A 209 8.55 6.93 24.25
C PRO A 209 9.48 8.14 24.41
N ARG A 210 10.61 8.21 23.69
CA ARG A 210 11.43 9.43 23.66
C ARG A 210 10.71 10.61 23.02
N LEU A 211 9.65 10.36 22.25
CA LEU A 211 8.82 11.38 21.64
C LEU A 211 7.82 11.99 22.64
N SER A 212 7.70 11.44 23.86
CA SER A 212 6.94 12.09 24.93
C SER A 212 7.46 13.49 25.23
N ASP A 213 8.79 13.71 25.17
CA ASP A 213 9.38 15.04 25.36
C ASP A 213 8.91 16.03 24.29
N VAL A 214 8.70 15.59 23.05
CA VAL A 214 8.17 16.44 21.96
C VAL A 214 6.73 16.87 22.26
N VAL A 215 5.91 15.95 22.75
CA VAL A 215 4.51 16.24 23.12
C VAL A 215 4.45 17.22 24.29
N LEU A 216 5.32 17.05 25.29
CA LEU A 216 5.39 17.93 26.46
C LEU A 216 5.93 19.32 26.10
N ASP A 217 6.94 19.38 25.25
CA ASP A 217 7.51 20.62 24.72
C ASP A 217 6.45 21.44 23.95
N GLU A 218 5.68 20.78 23.07
CA GLU A 218 4.53 21.42 22.40
C GLU A 218 3.45 21.87 23.40
N GLY A 219 3.15 21.05 24.40
CA GLY A 219 2.20 21.39 25.46
C GLY A 219 2.61 22.60 26.31
N ALA A 220 3.91 22.86 26.43
CA ALA A 220 4.46 23.97 27.20
C ALA A 220 4.62 25.26 26.37
N THR A 221 4.83 25.14 25.06
CA THR A 221 5.19 26.26 24.18
C THR A 221 4.05 26.78 23.33
N SER A 222 3.01 25.98 23.09
CA SER A 222 1.89 26.40 22.24
C SER A 222 0.87 27.28 22.96
N GLU A 223 0.35 28.28 22.23
CA GLU A 223 -0.80 29.08 22.66
C GLU A 223 -2.10 28.27 22.73
N GLU A 224 -2.29 27.34 21.79
CA GLU A 224 -3.42 26.42 21.79
C GLU A 224 -3.13 25.20 22.68
N PRO A 225 -4.08 24.77 23.53
CA PRO A 225 -3.83 23.63 24.40
C PRO A 225 -3.80 22.33 23.61
N VAL A 226 -2.74 21.55 23.80
CA VAL A 226 -2.61 20.15 23.37
C VAL A 226 -3.66 19.29 24.08
N ASN A 227 -4.05 18.17 23.47
CA ASN A 227 -5.01 17.24 24.07
C ASN A 227 -4.52 16.79 25.48
N PRO A 228 -5.32 16.98 26.53
CA PRO A 228 -4.91 16.71 27.91
C PRO A 228 -4.63 15.22 28.17
N ASP A 229 -5.33 14.31 27.48
CA ASP A 229 -5.09 12.87 27.61
C ASP A 229 -3.72 12.50 27.02
N LEU A 230 -3.33 13.16 25.92
CA LEU A 230 -2.01 12.96 25.30
C LEU A 230 -0.90 13.49 26.21
N ILE A 231 -1.12 14.65 26.84
CA ILE A 231 -0.18 15.23 27.81
C ILE A 231 -0.05 14.35 29.05
N SER A 232 -1.16 13.89 29.63
CA SER A 232 -1.13 12.97 30.77
C SER A 232 -0.36 11.70 30.45
N GLU A 233 -0.63 11.09 29.29
CA GLU A 233 0.06 9.89 28.85
C GLU A 233 1.56 10.15 28.62
N ALA A 234 1.94 11.31 28.05
CA ALA A 234 3.34 11.70 27.90
C ALA A 234 4.04 11.94 29.25
N GLN A 235 3.38 12.61 30.20
CA GLN A 235 3.89 12.86 31.54
C GLN A 235 4.11 11.56 32.30
N ASP A 236 3.17 10.62 32.22
CA ASP A 236 3.29 9.29 32.84
C ASP A 236 4.49 8.52 32.28
N MET A 237 4.69 8.57 30.95
CA MET A 237 5.82 7.92 30.28
C MET A 237 7.17 8.48 30.73
N VAL A 238 7.29 9.80 30.91
CA VAL A 238 8.53 10.48 31.36
C VAL A 238 8.79 10.26 32.85
N THR A 239 7.76 10.41 33.70
CA THR A 239 7.90 10.35 35.17
C THR A 239 8.13 8.95 35.70
N HIS A 240 7.44 7.95 35.16
CA HIS A 240 7.50 6.59 35.69
C HIS A 240 8.55 5.72 35.00
N GLY A 241 9.27 6.25 34.00
CA GLY A 241 10.37 5.55 33.33
C GLY A 241 10.01 4.12 32.95
N MET A 242 9.25 3.95 31.87
CA MET A 242 8.80 2.63 31.38
C MET A 242 8.18 1.73 32.45
N THR A 243 7.03 2.15 32.98
CA THR A 243 5.97 1.18 33.31
C THR A 243 4.88 1.22 32.24
N SER A 244 5.28 1.27 30.97
CA SER A 244 4.48 0.61 29.95
C SER A 244 4.75 -0.89 30.09
N PRO A 245 3.75 -1.78 30.17
CA PRO A 245 3.96 -3.24 30.23
C PRO A 245 4.64 -3.83 28.97
N LEU A 246 5.23 -3.01 28.10
CA LEU A 246 5.53 -3.31 26.69
C LEU A 246 6.95 -2.96 26.22
N LEU A 247 7.88 -2.52 27.08
CA LEU A 247 9.28 -2.37 26.68
C LEU A 247 10.24 -3.06 27.66
N PRO A 248 11.19 -3.90 27.18
CA PRO A 248 11.97 -4.73 28.07
C PRO A 248 13.09 -3.94 28.77
N THR A 249 13.40 -4.32 30.02
CA THR A 249 14.56 -3.81 30.77
C THR A 249 15.87 -4.03 30.02
N ALA A 250 16.98 -3.39 30.43
CA ALA A 250 18.30 -3.59 29.78
C ALA A 250 18.70 -5.09 29.67
N LYS A 251 18.32 -5.90 30.67
CA LYS A 251 18.53 -7.36 30.69
C LYS A 251 17.60 -8.12 29.74
N ALA A 252 16.48 -7.51 29.35
CA ALA A 252 15.52 -8.06 28.41
C ALA A 252 15.67 -7.48 26.98
N LYS A 253 16.40 -6.37 26.80
CA LYS A 253 16.92 -5.94 25.48
C LYS A 253 17.86 -6.98 24.89
N ASP A 254 18.68 -7.63 25.72
CA ASP A 254 19.56 -8.73 25.29
C ASP A 254 18.78 -9.97 24.80
N GLN A 255 17.49 -10.08 25.16
CA GLN A 255 16.60 -11.15 24.71
C GLN A 255 15.84 -10.81 23.42
N LEU A 256 15.77 -9.53 23.04
CA LEU A 256 15.08 -9.09 21.84
C LEU A 256 15.80 -9.58 20.59
N LEU A 257 15.02 -10.12 19.65
CA LEU A 257 15.55 -10.64 18.40
C LEU A 257 16.29 -9.57 17.60
N LEU A 258 15.75 -8.35 17.53
CA LEU A 258 16.40 -7.21 16.86
C LEU A 258 17.78 -6.91 17.45
N HIS A 259 17.94 -6.96 18.78
CA HIS A 259 19.22 -6.68 19.43
C HIS A 259 20.23 -7.82 19.17
N ARG A 260 19.79 -9.07 19.33
CA ARG A 260 20.60 -10.26 19.08
C ARG A 260 21.12 -10.32 17.63
N MET A 261 20.33 -9.83 16.68
CA MET A 261 20.70 -9.72 15.26
C MET A 261 21.77 -8.66 14.96
N GLY A 262 22.10 -7.76 15.90
CA GLY A 262 23.01 -6.63 15.68
C GLY A 262 22.31 -5.28 15.51
N GLY A 263 21.01 -5.22 15.80
CA GLY A 263 20.25 -3.98 15.86
C GLY A 263 19.82 -3.44 14.50
N GLU A 264 19.35 -2.19 14.52
CA GLU A 264 18.87 -1.48 13.32
C GLU A 264 19.91 -1.40 12.18
N PRO A 265 21.21 -1.14 12.41
CA PRO A 265 22.18 -1.04 11.32
C PRO A 265 22.25 -2.32 10.49
N VAL A 266 22.36 -3.48 11.15
CA VAL A 266 22.42 -4.79 10.49
C VAL A 266 21.12 -5.11 9.77
N LEU A 267 19.97 -4.82 10.41
CA LEU A 267 18.67 -5.03 9.78
C LEU A 267 18.49 -4.17 8.52
N ARG A 268 18.94 -2.91 8.54
CA ARG A 268 18.84 -2.01 7.37
C ARG A 268 19.66 -2.55 6.20
N GLU A 269 20.89 -2.99 6.48
CA GLU A 269 21.77 -3.60 5.48
C GLU A 269 21.17 -4.91 4.93
N ALA A 270 20.60 -5.76 5.80
CA ALA A 270 19.89 -6.96 5.39
C ALA A 270 18.68 -6.64 4.48
N ILE A 271 17.91 -5.59 4.78
CA ILE A 271 16.80 -5.16 3.93
C ILE A 271 17.28 -4.63 2.57
N ASP A 272 18.42 -3.94 2.55
CA ASP A 272 19.02 -3.48 1.30
C ASP A 272 19.41 -4.65 0.39
N GLU A 273 20.09 -5.66 0.95
CA GLU A 273 20.47 -6.89 0.27
C GLU A 273 19.25 -7.74 -0.13
N PHE A 274 18.25 -7.85 0.75
CA PHE A 274 17.00 -8.55 0.50
C PHE A 274 16.32 -8.02 -0.77
N TYR A 275 16.15 -6.70 -0.89
CA TYR A 275 15.52 -6.14 -2.08
C TYR A 275 16.39 -6.22 -3.32
N ALA A 276 17.72 -6.22 -3.19
CA ALA A 276 18.61 -6.49 -4.34
C ALA A 276 18.33 -7.87 -4.94
N ARG A 277 18.04 -8.88 -4.10
CA ARG A 277 17.65 -10.22 -4.53
C ARG A 277 16.23 -10.26 -5.10
N VAL A 278 15.27 -9.65 -4.42
CA VAL A 278 13.85 -9.64 -4.82
C VAL A 278 13.65 -9.02 -6.20
N ILE A 279 14.29 -7.89 -6.49
CA ILE A 279 14.15 -7.24 -7.80
C ILE A 279 14.90 -7.98 -8.93
N SER A 280 15.82 -8.88 -8.56
CA SER A 280 16.56 -9.71 -9.51
C SER A 280 15.93 -11.09 -9.71
N ASP A 281 14.86 -11.41 -8.97
CA ASP A 281 14.17 -12.69 -9.08
C ASP A 281 13.08 -12.63 -10.14
N ASP A 282 13.18 -13.48 -11.16
CA ASP A 282 12.26 -13.49 -12.30
C ASP A 282 10.80 -13.73 -11.91
N SER A 283 10.56 -14.43 -10.79
CA SER A 283 9.22 -14.70 -10.29
C SER A 283 8.61 -13.55 -9.49
N LEU A 284 9.44 -12.59 -9.03
CA LEU A 284 8.99 -11.49 -8.15
C LEU A 284 9.06 -10.12 -8.83
N GLN A 285 10.01 -9.88 -9.73
CA GLN A 285 10.34 -8.56 -10.26
C GLN A 285 9.13 -7.79 -10.84
N SER A 286 8.17 -8.50 -11.44
CA SER A 286 7.00 -7.89 -12.07
C SER A 286 6.08 -7.19 -11.08
N PHE A 287 6.02 -7.63 -9.82
CA PHE A 287 5.21 -7.01 -8.76
C PHE A 287 5.77 -5.65 -8.30
N PHE A 288 7.02 -5.33 -8.65
CA PHE A 288 7.72 -4.13 -8.16
C PHE A 288 7.90 -3.05 -9.23
N HIS A 289 7.29 -3.20 -10.41
CA HIS A 289 7.38 -2.20 -11.47
C HIS A 289 6.74 -0.86 -11.04
N GLY A 290 7.51 0.24 -11.15
CA GLY A 290 7.05 1.58 -10.74
C GLY A 290 7.05 1.83 -9.23
N VAL A 291 7.55 0.89 -8.42
CA VAL A 291 7.63 1.05 -6.97
C VAL A 291 8.85 1.88 -6.58
N ASN A 292 8.66 2.86 -5.70
CA ASN A 292 9.77 3.60 -5.10
C ASN A 292 10.50 2.73 -4.06
N LEU A 293 11.58 2.07 -4.49
CA LEU A 293 12.34 1.14 -3.66
C LEU A 293 12.93 1.79 -2.41
N LYS A 294 13.31 3.08 -2.46
CA LYS A 294 13.83 3.79 -1.27
C LYS A 294 12.76 3.88 -0.18
N ARG A 295 11.53 4.27 -0.55
CA ARG A 295 10.39 4.35 0.36
C ARG A 295 9.98 2.95 0.86
N LEU A 296 9.94 1.98 -0.04
CA LEU A 296 9.58 0.60 0.30
C LEU A 296 10.58 -0.03 1.30
N LYS A 297 11.88 0.08 1.04
CA LYS A 297 12.94 -0.37 1.96
C LYS A 297 12.79 0.24 3.34
N GLY A 298 12.59 1.56 3.41
CA GLY A 298 12.34 2.27 4.66
C GLY A 298 11.10 1.77 5.41
N HIS A 299 10.01 1.47 4.69
CA HIS A 299 8.81 0.88 5.30
C HIS A 299 9.07 -0.54 5.81
N GLN A 300 9.72 -1.39 5.00
CA GLN A 300 9.99 -2.79 5.34
C GLN A 300 10.94 -2.92 6.54
N THR A 301 11.99 -2.10 6.63
CA THR A 301 12.89 -2.07 7.80
C THR A 301 12.12 -1.80 9.08
N ARG A 302 11.17 -0.87 9.06
CA ARG A 302 10.37 -0.50 10.24
C ARG A 302 9.38 -1.57 10.63
N PHE A 303 8.69 -2.14 9.66
CA PHE A 303 7.83 -3.30 9.89
C PHE A 303 8.60 -4.42 10.60
N MET A 304 9.81 -4.74 10.12
CA MET A 304 10.67 -5.78 10.73
C MET A 304 11.17 -5.39 12.12
N GLN A 305 11.56 -4.13 12.35
CA GLN A 305 11.91 -3.64 13.69
C GLN A 305 10.76 -3.85 14.68
N MET A 306 9.53 -3.57 14.26
CA MET A 306 8.34 -3.75 15.10
C MET A 306 8.06 -5.23 15.37
N ALA A 307 8.07 -6.05 14.31
CA ALA A 307 7.81 -7.49 14.39
C ALA A 307 8.82 -8.21 15.30
N PHE A 308 10.11 -7.84 15.24
CA PHE A 308 11.17 -8.44 16.05
C PHE A 308 11.26 -7.92 17.49
N VAL A 309 10.37 -7.00 17.86
CA VAL A 309 10.24 -6.50 19.23
C VAL A 309 8.91 -6.92 19.86
N ARG A 310 7.84 -7.14 19.08
CA ARG A 310 6.49 -7.45 19.60
C ARG A 310 5.68 -8.38 18.68
N ALA A 311 5.13 -9.47 19.24
CA ALA A 311 4.29 -10.42 18.51
C ALA A 311 2.94 -9.84 18.05
N THR A 312 2.33 -8.93 18.82
CA THR A 312 1.01 -8.35 18.53
C THR A 312 0.96 -7.51 17.25
N VAL A 313 2.11 -7.08 16.74
CA VAL A 313 2.22 -6.28 15.51
C VAL A 313 1.75 -7.07 14.27
N LEU A 314 1.86 -8.39 14.32
CA LEU A 314 1.50 -9.25 13.19
C LEU A 314 -0.01 -9.33 12.97
N GLU A 315 -0.80 -9.34 14.05
CA GLU A 315 -2.28 -9.39 13.97
C GLU A 315 -2.84 -8.15 13.25
N ASP A 316 -2.35 -6.95 13.61
CA ASP A 316 -2.72 -5.70 12.93
C ASP A 316 -2.22 -5.67 11.47
N ALA A 317 -1.05 -6.25 11.22
CA ALA A 317 -0.45 -6.31 9.90
C ALA A 317 -1.23 -7.21 8.93
N GLU A 318 -1.82 -8.32 9.38
CA GLU A 318 -2.54 -9.25 8.50
C GLU A 318 -3.68 -8.56 7.74
N ASN A 319 -4.54 -7.82 8.46
CA ASN A 319 -5.68 -7.11 7.88
C ASN A 319 -5.22 -6.03 6.89
N LEU A 320 -4.17 -5.28 7.27
CA LEU A 320 -3.60 -4.24 6.43
C LEU A 320 -2.94 -4.83 5.17
N LEU A 321 -2.18 -5.91 5.32
CA LEU A 321 -1.52 -6.64 4.23
C LEU A 321 -2.58 -7.14 3.24
N TYR A 322 -3.64 -7.79 3.72
CA TYR A 322 -4.71 -8.27 2.86
C TYR A 322 -5.37 -7.13 2.07
N ALA A 323 -5.75 -6.04 2.75
CA ALA A 323 -6.40 -4.89 2.12
C ALA A 323 -5.49 -4.19 1.09
N LYS A 324 -4.19 -4.06 1.38
CA LYS A 324 -3.22 -3.38 0.51
C LYS A 324 -2.73 -4.26 -0.64
N HIS A 325 -2.64 -5.58 -0.46
CA HIS A 325 -2.14 -6.52 -1.47
C HIS A 325 -3.24 -7.17 -2.31
N HIS A 326 -4.52 -6.86 -2.07
CA HIS A 326 -5.64 -7.41 -2.85
C HIS A 326 -5.38 -7.41 -4.36
N TYR A 327 -4.98 -6.26 -4.92
CA TYR A 327 -4.71 -6.13 -6.36
C TYR A 327 -3.48 -6.93 -6.83
N LEU A 328 -2.52 -7.22 -5.94
CA LEU A 328 -1.36 -8.05 -6.27
C LEU A 328 -1.77 -9.53 -6.35
N PHE A 329 -2.71 -9.98 -5.50
CA PHE A 329 -3.30 -11.31 -5.61
C PHE A 329 -4.04 -11.47 -6.94
N ASP A 330 -4.69 -10.40 -7.44
CA ASP A 330 -5.28 -10.37 -8.78
C ASP A 330 -4.22 -10.55 -9.87
N MET A 331 -3.01 -10.02 -9.68
CA MET A 331 -1.85 -10.21 -10.57
C MET A 331 -1.13 -11.55 -10.38
N GLY A 332 -1.62 -12.42 -9.51
CA GLY A 332 -1.08 -13.76 -9.29
C GLY A 332 -0.14 -13.90 -8.09
N LEU A 333 0.02 -12.85 -7.27
CA LEU A 333 0.71 -12.95 -5.98
C LEU A 333 0.06 -14.07 -5.15
N ASN A 334 0.87 -14.88 -4.48
CA ASN A 334 0.40 -16.09 -3.78
C ASN A 334 1.45 -16.55 -2.76
N GLU A 335 1.15 -17.64 -2.06
CA GLU A 335 1.98 -18.21 -1.00
C GLU A 335 3.38 -18.62 -1.47
N ARG A 336 3.54 -19.04 -2.73
CA ARG A 336 4.86 -19.40 -3.27
C ARG A 336 5.73 -18.17 -3.43
N HIS A 337 5.15 -17.03 -3.78
CA HIS A 337 5.89 -15.76 -3.83
C HIS A 337 6.31 -15.31 -2.43
N PHE A 338 5.45 -15.52 -1.42
CA PHE A 338 5.83 -15.31 -0.02
C PHE A 338 6.99 -16.23 0.39
N ASP A 339 6.94 -17.51 0.05
CA ASP A 339 7.99 -18.47 0.35
C ASP A 339 9.33 -18.06 -0.31
N THR A 340 9.30 -17.61 -1.57
CA THR A 340 10.47 -17.05 -2.27
C THR A 340 11.01 -15.81 -1.56
N MET A 341 10.15 -14.87 -1.17
CA MET A 341 10.54 -13.68 -0.40
C MET A 341 11.20 -14.08 0.92
N MET A 342 10.68 -15.10 1.62
CA MET A 342 11.31 -15.56 2.87
C MET A 342 12.65 -16.25 2.66
N GLY A 343 12.81 -16.96 1.53
CA GLY A 343 14.12 -17.47 1.10
C GLY A 343 15.15 -16.35 0.88
N HIS A 344 14.75 -15.26 0.21
CA HIS A 344 15.62 -14.11 -0.01
C HIS A 344 15.95 -13.37 1.28
N PHE A 345 14.98 -13.22 2.18
CA PHE A 345 15.20 -12.57 3.47
C PHE A 345 16.17 -13.37 4.34
N ARG A 346 16.01 -14.70 4.39
CA ARG A 346 16.95 -15.63 5.03
C ARG A 346 18.37 -15.44 4.49
N ALA A 347 18.51 -15.47 3.16
CA ALA A 347 19.80 -15.33 2.49
C ALA A 347 20.46 -13.96 2.77
N ALA A 348 19.67 -12.89 2.82
CA ALA A 348 20.16 -11.54 3.11
C ALA A 348 20.64 -11.39 4.56
N LEU A 349 19.93 -11.95 5.53
CA LEU A 349 20.37 -11.97 6.93
C LEU A 349 21.68 -12.76 7.10
N SER A 350 21.79 -13.92 6.44
CA SER A 350 23.04 -14.69 6.45
C SER A 350 24.19 -13.95 5.77
N TYR A 351 23.91 -13.21 4.68
CA TYR A 351 24.92 -12.43 3.95
C TYR A 351 25.54 -11.34 4.82
N VAL A 352 24.74 -10.63 5.63
CA VAL A 352 25.23 -9.60 6.55
C VAL A 352 25.79 -10.16 7.87
N GLY A 353 25.94 -11.49 7.97
CA GLY A 353 26.63 -12.16 9.08
C GLY A 353 25.78 -12.47 10.30
N VAL A 354 24.44 -12.47 10.19
CA VAL A 354 23.56 -12.87 11.29
C VAL A 354 23.68 -14.38 11.55
N GLU A 355 23.80 -14.76 12.82
CA GLU A 355 23.92 -16.16 13.23
C GLU A 355 22.71 -17.00 12.81
N GLY A 356 22.94 -18.22 12.33
CA GLY A 356 21.88 -19.08 11.77
C GLY A 356 20.68 -19.28 12.67
N GLY A 357 20.87 -19.47 13.99
CA GLY A 357 19.75 -19.59 14.93
C GLY A 357 18.87 -18.33 15.01
N ILE A 358 19.48 -17.15 14.89
CA ILE A 358 18.79 -15.85 14.88
C ILE A 358 18.08 -15.64 13.54
N VAL A 359 18.67 -16.10 12.44
CA VAL A 359 18.04 -16.07 11.11
C VAL A 359 16.75 -16.89 11.10
N GLU A 360 16.79 -18.12 11.63
CA GLU A 360 15.59 -18.97 11.71
C GLU A 360 14.49 -18.31 12.54
N GLU A 361 14.83 -17.79 13.72
CA GLU A 361 13.88 -17.10 14.60
C GLU A 361 13.23 -15.88 13.93
N ALA A 362 14.00 -15.12 13.13
CA ALA A 362 13.49 -13.98 12.36
C ALA A 362 12.51 -14.41 11.26
N VAL A 363 12.81 -15.48 10.53
CA VAL A 363 11.90 -16.00 9.51
C VAL A 363 10.63 -16.58 10.14
N GLU A 364 10.77 -17.33 11.23
CA GLU A 364 9.64 -17.88 11.98
C GLU A 364 8.72 -16.79 12.55
N THR A 365 9.28 -15.66 12.98
CA THR A 365 8.49 -14.51 13.45
C THR A 365 7.57 -13.97 12.36
N ILE A 366 8.00 -13.95 11.09
CA ILE A 366 7.21 -13.39 9.98
C ILE A 366 6.32 -14.43 9.30
N ALA A 367 6.62 -15.72 9.46
CA ALA A 367 5.93 -16.84 8.84
C ALA A 367 4.39 -16.82 8.97
N PRO A 368 3.76 -16.38 10.08
CA PRO A 368 2.29 -16.34 10.18
C PRO A 368 1.61 -15.52 9.08
N LEU A 369 2.28 -14.48 8.55
CA LEU A 369 1.73 -13.65 7.47
C LEU A 369 1.53 -14.41 6.16
N ARG A 370 2.12 -15.60 6.00
CA ARG A 370 1.91 -16.48 4.85
C ARG A 370 0.44 -16.78 4.59
N ASP A 371 -0.36 -16.91 5.66
CA ASP A 371 -1.79 -17.19 5.57
C ASP A 371 -2.56 -16.10 4.80
N VAL A 372 -2.12 -14.84 4.88
CA VAL A 372 -2.70 -13.73 4.11
C VAL A 372 -2.55 -13.97 2.60
N PHE A 373 -1.40 -14.50 2.18
CA PHE A 373 -1.10 -14.77 0.77
C PHE A 373 -1.83 -16.02 0.27
N GLU A 374 -2.00 -17.03 1.13
CA GLU A 374 -2.84 -18.21 0.84
C GLU A 374 -4.31 -17.83 0.70
N ARG A 375 -4.86 -17.07 1.65
CA ARG A 375 -6.23 -16.55 1.60
C ARG A 375 -6.44 -15.69 0.37
N GLY A 376 -5.55 -14.73 0.11
CA GLY A 376 -5.61 -13.85 -1.06
C GLY A 376 -5.63 -14.62 -2.38
N ALA A 377 -4.76 -15.62 -2.53
CA ALA A 377 -4.72 -16.47 -3.71
C ALA A 377 -5.96 -17.39 -3.84
N SER A 378 -6.51 -17.84 -2.71
CA SER A 378 -7.67 -18.75 -2.68
C SER A 378 -8.99 -18.05 -3.00
N THR A 379 -9.19 -16.80 -2.56
CA THR A 379 -10.36 -15.98 -2.91
C THR A 379 -10.49 -15.81 -4.43
N LYS A 380 -9.37 -15.72 -5.15
CA LYS A 380 -9.33 -15.71 -6.62
C LYS A 380 -9.67 -17.06 -7.26
N ARG A 381 -9.26 -18.19 -6.66
CA ARG A 381 -9.62 -19.52 -7.20
C ARG A 381 -11.12 -19.84 -7.06
N ALA A 382 -11.82 -19.14 -6.17
CA ALA A 382 -13.24 -19.31 -5.89
C ALA A 382 -14.15 -18.29 -6.59
N SER A 383 -13.60 -17.24 -7.23
CA SER A 383 -14.31 -16.21 -8.00
C SER A 383 -14.07 -16.36 -9.51
#